data_AF-A0A329SZT0-F1
#
_entry.id   AF-A0A329SZT0-F1
#
_cell.length_a   1.000
_cell.length_b   1.000
_cell.length_c   1.000
_cell.angle_alpha   90.00
_cell.angle_beta   90.00
_cell.angle_gamma   90.00
#
_symmetry.space_group_name_H-M   'P 1'
#
loop_
_entity.id
_entity.type
_entity.pdbx_description
1 polymer ?
#
loop_
_entity_poly.entity_id
_entity_poly.type
_entity_poly.pdbx_seq_one_letter_code
_entity_poly.pdbx_strand_id
1 'polypeptide(L)'
;MELAARNNMPKKRSSLSKLSKKLMHDWFEHNLHHPYPTEEEKEWLAQEGGITLEQVNNWFINTRGRKWKPMINRLMAEKQAGNCSLFDKMAKKIEEPYRKL
;
A
#
# COMPACT_ATOMS: atom_id res chain seq x y z
N MET A 1 2.50 10.89 -44.79
CA MET A 1 2.18 11.28 -43.40
C MET A 1 2.44 10.06 -42.53
N GLU A 2 3.69 9.89 -42.09
CA GLU A 2 4.11 8.78 -41.23
C GLU A 2 3.53 8.98 -39.82
N LEU A 3 2.61 8.11 -39.43
CA LEU A 3 2.21 7.98 -38.03
C LEU A 3 3.22 7.04 -37.37
N ALA A 4 4.15 7.63 -36.61
CA ALA A 4 5.13 6.90 -35.81
C ALA A 4 4.42 5.83 -34.98
N ALA A 5 4.73 4.56 -35.28
CA ALA A 5 4.36 3.43 -34.45
C ALA A 5 4.93 3.68 -33.05
N ARG A 6 4.05 4.07 -32.10
CA ARG A 6 4.39 4.08 -30.68
C ARG A 6 4.86 2.66 -30.35
N ASN A 7 6.16 2.51 -30.09
CA ASN A 7 6.81 1.26 -29.70
C ASN A 7 6.10 0.64 -28.48
N ASN A 8 5.02 -0.09 -28.74
CA ASN A 8 4.28 -0.84 -27.74
C ASN A 8 4.93 -2.21 -27.62
N MET A 9 6.23 -2.21 -27.27
CA MET A 9 6.88 -3.44 -26.84
C MET A 9 6.20 -3.87 -25.54
N PRO A 10 5.62 -5.08 -25.46
CA PRO A 10 5.08 -5.57 -24.21
C PRO A 10 6.23 -5.64 -23.20
N LYS A 11 6.29 -4.67 -22.27
CA LYS A 11 7.22 -4.69 -21.15
C LYS A 11 7.04 -6.04 -20.47
N LYS A 12 8.05 -6.93 -20.57
CA LYS A 12 8.07 -8.21 -19.85
C LYS A 12 7.64 -7.90 -18.42
N ARG A 13 6.57 -8.54 -17.94
CA ARG A 13 6.09 -8.39 -16.57
C ARG A 13 7.14 -9.01 -15.64
N SER A 14 8.22 -8.28 -15.38
CA SER A 14 9.18 -8.65 -14.35
C SER A 14 8.47 -8.50 -13.02
N SER A 15 8.39 -9.60 -12.28
CA SER A 15 8.01 -9.53 -10.87
C SER A 15 8.94 -8.52 -10.18
N LEU A 16 8.37 -7.68 -9.31
CA LEU A 16 9.17 -6.79 -8.46
C LEU A 16 10.27 -7.58 -7.73
N SER A 17 11.42 -6.93 -7.55
CA SER A 17 12.58 -7.51 -6.87
C SER A 17 12.23 -7.95 -5.44
N LYS A 18 12.96 -8.92 -4.89
CA LYS A 18 12.76 -9.34 -3.49
C LYS A 18 12.97 -8.17 -2.52
N LEU A 19 13.94 -7.31 -2.81
CA LEU A 19 14.24 -6.11 -2.02
C LEU A 19 13.07 -5.12 -2.01
N SER A 20 12.58 -4.70 -3.17
CA SER A 20 11.46 -3.76 -3.27
C SER A 20 10.20 -4.30 -2.59
N LYS A 21 9.90 -5.60 -2.76
CA LYS A 21 8.78 -6.24 -2.05
C LYS A 21 8.97 -6.22 -0.54
N LYS A 22 10.18 -6.48 -0.03
CA LYS A 22 10.48 -6.45 1.39
C LYS A 22 10.29 -5.03 1.95
N LEU A 23 10.88 -4.02 1.32
CA LEU A 23 10.75 -2.62 1.76
C LEU A 23 9.28 -2.18 1.84
N MET A 24 8.50 -2.42 0.79
CA MET A 24 7.08 -2.06 0.79
C MET A 24 6.27 -2.89 1.80
N HIS A 25 6.64 -4.15 2.03
CA HIS A 25 6.00 -4.99 3.03
C HIS A 25 6.28 -4.49 4.44
N ASP A 26 7.55 -4.24 4.77
CA ASP A 26 7.97 -3.73 6.07
C ASP A 26 7.28 -2.38 6.33
N TRP A 27 7.28 -1.45 5.36
CA TRP A 27 6.54 -0.19 5.49
C TRP A 27 5.04 -0.43 5.73
N PHE A 28 4.42 -1.35 4.97
CA PHE A 28 3.00 -1.65 5.09
C PHE A 28 2.64 -2.25 6.46
N GLU A 29 3.50 -3.11 7.03
CA GLU A 29 3.31 -3.72 8.35
C GLU A 29 3.40 -2.70 9.48
N HIS A 30 4.37 -1.78 9.42
CA HIS A 30 4.48 -0.68 10.37
C HIS A 30 3.27 0.27 10.30
N ASN A 31 2.71 0.44 9.11
CA ASN A 31 1.60 1.34 8.80
C ASN A 31 0.24 0.62 8.62
N LEU A 32 0.05 -0.58 9.18
CA LEU A 32 -1.20 -1.35 9.00
C LEU A 32 -2.49 -0.62 9.42
N HIS A 33 -2.37 0.34 10.33
CA HIS A 33 -3.48 1.19 10.73
C HIS A 33 -3.89 2.15 9.60
N HIS A 34 -2.92 2.75 8.89
CA HIS A 34 -3.15 3.64 7.76
C HIS A 34 -2.15 3.38 6.62
N PRO A 35 -2.37 2.35 5.78
CA PRO A 35 -1.40 1.93 4.76
C PRO A 35 -1.45 2.80 3.49
N TYR A 36 -1.44 4.13 3.67
CA TYR A 36 -1.45 5.14 2.61
C TYR A 36 -0.16 5.96 2.71
N PRO A 37 0.91 5.56 2.00
CA PRO A 37 2.16 6.31 2.05
C PRO A 37 1.96 7.71 1.44
N THR A 38 2.66 8.69 1.99
CA THR A 38 2.77 10.05 1.43
C THR A 38 3.54 10.03 0.12
N GLU A 39 3.54 11.14 -0.64
CA GLU A 39 4.33 11.23 -1.87
C GLU A 39 5.83 11.04 -1.59
N GLU A 40 6.35 11.66 -0.53
CA GLU A 40 7.74 11.53 -0.10
C GLU A 40 8.10 10.07 0.25
N GLU A 41 7.23 9.37 0.99
CA GLU A 41 7.45 7.95 1.32
C GLU A 41 7.43 7.06 0.08
N LYS A 42 6.56 7.36 -0.89
CA LYS A 42 6.51 6.61 -2.15
C LYS A 42 7.77 6.85 -2.98
N GLU A 43 8.28 8.08 -3.01
CA GLU A 43 9.54 8.42 -3.68
C GLU A 43 10.71 7.69 -3.05
N TRP A 44 10.80 7.68 -1.71
CA TRP A 44 11.82 6.93 -0.99
C TRP A 44 11.75 5.43 -1.28
N LEU A 45 10.56 4.82 -1.25
CA LEU A 45 10.37 3.40 -1.58
C LEU A 45 10.74 3.07 -3.04
N ALA A 46 10.48 3.99 -3.96
CA ALA A 46 10.84 3.84 -5.37
C ALA A 46 12.36 3.87 -5.54
N GLN A 47 13.02 4.85 -4.91
CA GLN A 47 14.47 5.02 -4.96
C GLN A 47 15.20 3.83 -4.33
N GLU A 48 14.89 3.46 -3.10
CA GLU A 48 15.55 2.35 -2.38
C GLU A 48 15.21 0.98 -2.98
N GLY A 49 13.98 0.83 -3.50
CA GLY A 49 13.55 -0.40 -4.16
C GLY A 49 14.09 -0.59 -5.57
N GLY A 50 14.64 0.47 -6.19
CA GLY A 50 15.03 0.49 -7.60
C GLY A 50 13.83 0.25 -8.53
N ILE A 51 12.65 0.76 -8.18
CA ILE A 51 11.39 0.59 -8.92
C ILE A 51 10.76 1.95 -9.20
N THR A 52 9.80 2.00 -10.12
CA THR A 52 9.13 3.27 -10.43
C THR A 52 8.08 3.62 -9.39
N LEU A 53 7.77 4.90 -9.26
CA LEU A 53 6.67 5.40 -8.43
C LEU A 53 5.33 4.74 -8.80
N GLU A 54 5.09 4.49 -10.09
CA GLU A 54 3.91 3.76 -10.57
C GLU A 54 3.86 2.33 -10.03
N GLN A 55 4.99 1.63 -9.97
CA GLN A 55 5.07 0.28 -9.40
C GLN A 55 4.77 0.28 -7.90
N VAL A 56 5.26 1.28 -7.17
CA VAL A 56 4.93 1.49 -5.74
C VAL A 56 3.42 1.71 -5.59
N ASN A 57 2.84 2.67 -6.33
CA ASN A 57 1.41 2.97 -6.28
C ASN A 57 0.54 1.72 -6.56
N ASN A 58 0.86 0.98 -7.63
CA ASN A 58 0.14 -0.23 -8.00
C ASN A 58 0.26 -1.33 -6.95
N TRP A 59 1.45 -1.49 -6.34
CA TRP A 59 1.64 -2.46 -5.27
C TRP A 59 0.78 -2.11 -4.05
N PHE A 60 0.76 -0.85 -3.62
CA PHE A 60 -0.03 -0.43 -2.46
C PHE A 60 -1.54 -0.54 -2.68
N ILE A 61 -2.04 -0.15 -3.86
CA ILE A 61 -3.46 -0.32 -4.22
C ILE A 61 -3.85 -1.80 -4.13
N ASN A 62 -3.04 -2.67 -4.72
CA ASN A 62 -3.32 -4.10 -4.78
C ASN A 62 -3.19 -4.77 -3.39
N THR A 63 -2.15 -4.45 -2.63
CA THR A 63 -1.92 -5.01 -1.30
C THR A 63 -3.01 -4.56 -0.31
N ARG A 64 -3.42 -3.29 -0.33
CA ARG A 64 -4.56 -2.82 0.48
C ARG A 64 -5.84 -3.57 0.13
N GLY A 65 -6.13 -3.74 -1.16
CA GLY A 65 -7.33 -4.45 -1.62
C GLY A 65 -7.36 -5.91 -1.19
N ARG A 66 -6.22 -6.61 -1.25
CA ARG A 66 -6.13 -8.05 -0.98
C ARG A 66 -5.91 -8.41 0.49
N LYS A 67 -5.18 -7.59 1.24
CA LYS A 67 -4.81 -7.88 2.63
C LYS A 67 -5.56 -7.01 3.61
N TRP A 68 -5.49 -5.69 3.44
CA TRP A 68 -6.00 -4.74 4.42
C TRP A 68 -7.53 -4.69 4.48
N LYS A 69 -8.20 -4.53 3.34
CA LYS A 69 -9.68 -4.45 3.28
C LYS A 69 -10.35 -5.70 3.89
N PRO A 70 -9.96 -6.95 3.54
CA PRO A 70 -10.55 -8.13 4.17
C PRO A 70 -10.31 -8.21 5.68
N MET A 71 -9.10 -7.85 6.13
CA MET A 71 -8.76 -7.80 7.56
C MET A 71 -9.65 -6.81 8.29
N ILE A 72 -9.74 -5.57 7.81
CA ILE A 72 -10.58 -4.53 8.42
C ILE A 72 -12.06 -4.93 8.42
N ASN A 73 -12.59 -5.46 7.32
CA ASN A 73 -13.98 -5.91 7.25
C ASN A 73 -14.28 -7.01 8.29
N ARG A 74 -13.35 -7.96 8.47
CA ARG A 74 -13.46 -8.99 9.51
C ARG A 74 -13.46 -8.39 10.91
N LEU A 75 -12.52 -7.48 11.20
CA LEU A 75 -12.44 -6.82 12.50
C LEU A 75 -13.70 -5.98 12.79
N MET A 76 -14.27 -5.32 11.79
CA MET A 76 -15.54 -4.61 11.92
C MET A 76 -16.71 -5.56 12.22
N ALA A 77 -16.75 -6.74 11.61
CA ALA A 77 -17.77 -7.75 11.88
C ALA A 77 -17.61 -8.34 13.31
N GLU A 78 -16.39 -8.61 13.75
CA GLU A 78 -16.10 -9.09 15.12
C GLU A 78 -16.40 -8.03 16.18
N LYS A 79 -16.22 -6.73 15.87
CA LYS A 79 -16.65 -5.63 16.75
C LYS A 79 -18.16 -5.60 16.91
N GLN A 80 -18.93 -5.80 15.84
CA GLN A 80 -20.39 -5.90 15.90
C GLN A 80 -20.85 -7.11 16.73
N ALA A 81 -20.05 -8.18 16.78
CA ALA A 81 -20.27 -9.34 17.63
C ALA A 81 -19.80 -9.15 19.10
N GLY A 82 -19.31 -7.95 19.47
CA GLY A 82 -18.89 -7.62 20.83
C GLY A 82 -17.48 -8.08 21.24
N ASN A 83 -16.68 -8.61 20.31
CA ASN A 83 -15.44 -9.34 20.63
C ASN A 83 -14.12 -8.72 20.13
N CYS A 84 -14.10 -7.52 19.54
CA CYS A 84 -12.88 -7.00 18.90
C CYS A 84 -12.37 -5.67 19.50
N SER A 85 -11.30 -5.76 20.31
CA SER A 85 -10.55 -4.58 20.80
C SER A 85 -9.41 -4.13 19.87
N LEU A 86 -9.12 -4.90 18.81
CA LEU A 86 -8.04 -4.62 17.86
C LEU A 86 -8.41 -3.52 16.86
N PHE A 87 -9.67 -3.48 16.41
CA PHE A 87 -10.16 -2.41 15.54
C PHE A 87 -10.05 -1.04 16.21
N ASP A 88 -10.45 -0.94 17.48
CA ASP A 88 -10.40 0.32 18.22
C ASP A 88 -8.96 0.80 18.46
N LYS A 89 -8.01 -0.11 18.65
CA LYS A 89 -6.57 0.21 18.74
C LYS A 89 -6.01 0.68 17.41
N MET A 90 -6.41 0.06 16.29
CA MET A 90 -6.01 0.51 14.96
C MET A 90 -6.63 1.87 14.62
N ALA A 91 -7.91 2.09 14.92
CA ALA A 91 -8.62 3.33 14.65
C ALA A 91 -8.06 4.53 15.44
N LYS A 92 -7.72 4.35 16.73
CA LYS A 92 -7.07 5.40 17.53
C LYS A 92 -5.74 5.85 16.94
N LYS A 93 -4.97 4.95 16.33
CA LYS A 93 -3.69 5.27 15.71
C LYS A 93 -3.84 6.01 14.36
N ILE A 94 -4.99 5.91 13.71
CA ILE A 94 -5.32 6.65 12.47
C ILE A 94 -5.69 8.11 12.77
N GLU A 95 -6.32 8.39 13.93
CA GLU A 95 -6.72 9.76 14.29
C GLU A 95 -5.57 10.65 14.81
N GLU A 96 -4.56 10.08 15.46
CA GLU A 96 -3.47 10.85 16.10
C GLU A 96 -2.71 11.82 15.16
N PRO A 97 -2.40 11.47 13.89
CA PRO A 97 -1.72 12.40 12.97
C PRO A 97 -2.64 13.47 12.34
N TYR A 98 -3.97 13.26 12.31
CA TYR A 98 -4.93 14.15 11.63
C TYR A 98 -5.83 14.94 12.59
N ARG A 99 -5.81 14.65 13.90
CA ARG A 99 -6.56 15.38 14.93
C ARG A 99 -5.90 16.72 15.33
N LYS A 100 -4.71 17.03 14.78
CA LYS A 100 -3.95 18.28 15.03
C LYS A 100 -3.85 19.17 13.78
N LEU A 101 -4.96 19.37 13.08
CA LEU A 101 -5.18 20.53 12.22
C LEU A 101 -6.37 21.33 12.76
#